data_AF-A0A661HL19-F1
#
_entry.id   AF-A0A661HL19-F1
#
_cell.length_a   1.000
_cell.length_b   1.000
_cell.length_c   1.000
_cell.angle_alpha   90.00
_cell.angle_beta   90.00
_cell.angle_gamma   90.00
#
_symmetry.space_group_name_H-M   'P 1'
#
loop_
_entity.id
_entity.type
_entity.pdbx_description
1 polymer ?
#
loop_
_entity_poly.entity_id
_entity_poly.type
_entity_poly.pdbx_seq_one_letter_code
_entity_poly.pdbx_strand_id
1 'polypeptide(L)'
;MSQYSIPNQLLTLDLNKEVICPLTQEQNQIFNKSMQILEDDIDNNKVLLVYRGENKTRVSERFYSTDLNELINKLFHLGDKGNYFTKSNYDDNIESINDISENVFAIIFDKIFQLQVTNNANDSMKIYFSDKNNKILFLEKMRNLDNKEKIRIRDYYFSYLHIMAADRNKNSIFVSTSKDIDVAMHYAGDAEENQIILYYFIPKPYIDLAIYGKNEHHLKEYCKKNKLPVYNVLYEDEDEVSVKAVLFPHYILGVIFYIDQKKSFIINPYLFHMKDNLNIHIKDGLPIDGEKFEKLIQSTNLNGVKKYNYDNTFEDIRD
;
A
#
# COMPACT_ATOMS: atom_id res chain seq x y z
N MET A 1 -17.10 -22.53 -0.03
CA MET A 1 -16.98 -21.68 -1.23
C MET A 1 -16.53 -20.33 -0.73
N SER A 2 -15.27 -20.01 -1.01
CA SER A 2 -14.55 -18.82 -0.60
C SER A 2 -15.37 -17.54 -0.81
N GLN A 3 -15.41 -16.64 0.18
CA GLN A 3 -16.03 -15.30 0.04
C GLN A 3 -15.23 -14.37 -0.90
N TYR A 4 -14.10 -14.83 -1.43
CA TYR A 4 -13.21 -14.07 -2.28
C TYR A 4 -13.48 -14.41 -3.75
N SER A 5 -13.89 -13.43 -4.55
CA SER A 5 -14.32 -13.58 -5.95
C SER A 5 -13.14 -13.81 -6.91
N ILE A 6 -12.37 -14.88 -6.68
CA ILE A 6 -11.25 -15.25 -7.54
C ILE A 6 -11.80 -15.86 -8.85
N PRO A 7 -11.37 -15.37 -10.02
CA PRO A 7 -11.70 -15.97 -11.31
C PRO A 7 -11.38 -17.46 -11.39
N ASN A 8 -12.20 -18.23 -12.13
CA ASN A 8 -11.98 -19.66 -12.33
C ASN A 8 -10.70 -19.98 -13.11
N GLN A 9 -10.24 -19.07 -13.97
CA GLN A 9 -9.02 -19.25 -14.74
C GLN A 9 -7.81 -18.84 -13.89
N LEU A 10 -7.14 -19.84 -13.32
CA LEU A 10 -5.93 -19.67 -12.51
C LEU A 10 -4.67 -19.88 -13.36
N LEU A 11 -3.76 -18.92 -13.29
CA LEU A 11 -2.48 -18.91 -13.99
C LEU A 11 -1.35 -18.55 -13.02
N THR A 12 -0.10 -18.80 -13.41
CA THR A 12 1.09 -18.33 -12.70
C THR A 12 2.18 -17.96 -13.69
N LEU A 13 3.14 -17.14 -13.28
CA LEU A 13 4.38 -16.91 -14.02
C LEU A 13 5.38 -18.04 -13.74
N ASP A 14 5.89 -18.72 -14.76
CA ASP A 14 7.06 -19.60 -14.62
C ASP A 14 8.31 -18.71 -14.53
N LEU A 15 8.91 -18.58 -13.34
CA LEU A 15 10.06 -17.69 -13.11
C LEU A 15 11.32 -18.05 -13.92
N ASN A 16 11.43 -19.30 -14.41
CA ASN A 16 12.58 -19.73 -15.22
C ASN A 16 12.40 -19.38 -16.69
N LYS A 17 11.16 -19.49 -17.19
CA LYS A 17 10.83 -19.22 -18.60
C LYS A 17 10.32 -17.81 -18.83
N GLU A 18 9.90 -17.13 -17.76
CA GLU A 18 9.23 -15.83 -17.75
C GLU A 18 7.99 -15.84 -18.65
N VAL A 19 7.16 -16.89 -18.53
CA VAL A 19 5.91 -17.06 -19.28
C VAL A 19 4.77 -17.41 -18.34
N ILE A 20 3.62 -16.78 -18.55
CA ILE A 20 2.37 -17.10 -17.85
C ILE A 20 1.82 -18.42 -18.36
N CYS A 21 1.52 -19.33 -17.45
CA CYS A 21 1.04 -20.67 -17.76
C CYS A 21 -0.04 -21.15 -16.77
N PRO A 22 -0.84 -22.16 -17.14
CA PRO A 22 -1.74 -22.83 -16.21
C PRO A 22 -0.99 -23.48 -15.04
N LEU A 23 -1.64 -23.54 -13.88
CA LEU A 23 -1.09 -24.20 -12.70
C LEU A 23 -0.94 -25.71 -12.93
N THR A 24 0.14 -26.29 -12.42
CA THR A 24 0.27 -27.74 -12.25
C THR A 24 -0.68 -28.26 -11.17
N GLN A 25 -0.87 -29.59 -11.09
CA GLN A 25 -1.68 -30.20 -10.03
C GLN A 25 -1.12 -29.89 -8.63
N GLU A 26 0.20 -29.93 -8.47
CA GLU A 26 0.87 -29.60 -7.21
C GLU A 26 0.66 -28.13 -6.84
N GLN A 27 0.82 -27.20 -7.79
CA GLN A 27 0.57 -25.78 -7.57
C GLN A 27 -0.88 -25.51 -7.17
N ASN A 28 -1.84 -26.18 -7.79
CA ASN A 28 -3.26 -26.08 -7.40
C ASN A 28 -3.48 -26.53 -5.94
N GLN A 29 -2.83 -27.62 -5.51
CA GLN A 29 -2.92 -28.08 -4.12
C GLN A 29 -2.32 -27.07 -3.14
N ILE A 30 -1.15 -26.51 -3.46
CA ILE A 30 -0.50 -25.48 -2.64
C ILE A 30 -1.38 -24.23 -2.57
N PHE A 31 -1.89 -23.74 -3.71
CA PHE A 31 -2.76 -22.57 -3.76
C PHE A 31 -4.01 -22.76 -2.90
N ASN A 32 -4.73 -23.87 -3.08
CA ASN A 32 -5.94 -24.15 -2.31
C ASN A 32 -5.68 -24.22 -0.80
N LYS A 33 -4.58 -24.88 -0.39
CA LYS A 33 -4.17 -24.93 1.02
C LYS A 33 -3.81 -23.54 1.55
N SER A 34 -3.10 -22.73 0.75
CA SER A 34 -2.72 -21.35 1.11
C SER A 34 -3.95 -20.48 1.31
N MET A 35 -4.93 -20.60 0.40
CA MET A 35 -6.19 -19.87 0.50
C MET A 35 -6.95 -20.28 1.75
N GLN A 36 -7.09 -21.58 2.06
CA GLN A 36 -7.74 -22.02 3.30
C GLN A 36 -7.12 -21.39 4.56
N ILE A 37 -5.79 -21.38 4.64
CA ILE A 37 -5.09 -20.76 5.77
C ILE A 37 -5.34 -19.25 5.81
N LEU A 38 -5.29 -18.58 4.66
CA LEU A 38 -5.54 -17.14 4.56
C LEU A 38 -6.99 -16.80 4.96
N GLU A 39 -7.97 -17.61 4.55
CA GLU A 39 -9.38 -17.49 4.95
C GLU A 39 -9.51 -17.59 6.47
N ASP A 40 -8.94 -18.64 7.08
CA ASP A 40 -8.93 -18.81 8.53
C ASP A 40 -8.27 -17.61 9.23
N ASP A 41 -7.16 -17.09 8.70
CA ASP A 41 -6.46 -15.96 9.30
C ASP A 41 -7.20 -14.63 9.10
N ILE A 42 -7.98 -14.46 8.04
CA ILE A 42 -8.86 -13.29 7.88
C ILE A 42 -10.03 -13.39 8.87
N ASP A 43 -10.69 -14.56 8.97
CA ASP A 43 -11.81 -14.79 9.89
C ASP A 43 -11.39 -14.60 11.36
N ASN A 44 -10.15 -14.98 11.69
CA ASN A 44 -9.55 -14.76 13.00
C ASN A 44 -8.90 -13.37 13.17
N ASN A 45 -9.10 -12.45 12.22
CA ASN A 45 -8.59 -11.08 12.24
C ASN A 45 -7.07 -11.05 12.48
N LYS A 46 -6.29 -11.94 11.87
CA LYS A 46 -4.82 -11.93 11.88
C LYS A 46 -4.25 -11.28 10.63
N VAL A 47 -5.00 -11.33 9.54
CA VAL A 47 -4.66 -10.76 8.24
C VAL A 47 -5.82 -9.89 7.76
N LEU A 48 -5.50 -8.84 7.01
CA LEU A 48 -6.47 -8.00 6.32
C LEU A 48 -6.25 -8.16 4.82
N LEU A 49 -7.25 -8.64 4.09
CA LEU A 49 -7.21 -8.67 2.64
C LEU A 49 -7.71 -7.33 2.09
N VAL A 50 -6.97 -6.78 1.14
CA VAL A 50 -7.30 -5.53 0.45
C VAL A 50 -7.00 -5.66 -1.04
N TYR A 51 -7.63 -4.77 -1.81
CA TYR A 51 -7.55 -4.74 -3.25
C TYR A 51 -7.04 -3.38 -3.73
N ARG A 52 -6.21 -3.38 -4.76
CA ARG A 52 -5.78 -2.18 -5.47
C ARG A 52 -6.17 -2.28 -6.93
N GLY A 53 -6.97 -1.33 -7.40
CA GLY A 53 -7.22 -1.11 -8.81
C GLY A 53 -6.14 -0.25 -9.44
N GLU A 54 -5.57 -0.72 -10.53
CA GLU A 54 -4.66 0.05 -11.38
C GLU A 54 -5.09 -0.03 -12.83
N ASN A 55 -4.77 1.02 -13.58
CA ASN A 55 -4.96 1.04 -15.03
C ASN A 55 -3.71 0.48 -15.71
N LYS A 56 -3.90 -0.52 -16.59
CA LYS A 56 -2.83 -1.21 -17.32
C LYS A 56 -1.91 -0.26 -18.05
N THR A 57 -2.42 0.76 -18.74
CA THR A 57 -1.59 1.73 -19.48
C THR A 57 -0.63 2.45 -18.53
N ARG A 58 -1.13 2.90 -17.36
CA ARG A 58 -0.29 3.58 -16.35
C ARG A 58 0.77 2.66 -15.76
N VAL A 59 0.45 1.38 -15.56
CA VAL A 59 1.40 0.37 -15.07
C VAL A 59 2.46 0.08 -16.15
N SER A 60 2.04 -0.06 -17.41
CA SER A 60 2.93 -0.24 -18.56
C SER A 60 3.92 0.90 -18.73
N GLU A 61 3.47 2.15 -18.62
CA GLU A 61 4.33 3.34 -18.67
C GLU A 61 5.34 3.36 -17.51
N ARG A 62 4.89 3.02 -16.30
CA ARG A 62 5.72 2.99 -15.08
C ARG A 62 6.83 1.96 -15.16
N PHE A 63 6.52 0.76 -15.66
CA PHE A 63 7.46 -0.35 -15.77
C PHE A 63 8.17 -0.42 -17.13
N TYR A 64 7.92 0.54 -18.02
CA TYR A 64 8.49 0.58 -19.37
C TYR A 64 8.35 -0.75 -20.12
N SER A 65 7.17 -1.37 -20.04
CA SER A 65 6.88 -2.63 -20.71
C SER A 65 5.44 -2.70 -21.19
N THR A 66 5.24 -3.31 -22.35
CA THR A 66 3.92 -3.64 -22.91
C THR A 66 3.70 -5.16 -22.99
N ASP A 67 4.75 -5.95 -22.74
CA ASP A 67 4.64 -7.40 -22.65
C ASP A 67 4.03 -7.79 -21.31
N LEU A 68 3.01 -8.64 -21.35
CA LEU A 68 2.28 -9.03 -20.15
C LEU A 68 3.16 -9.81 -19.18
N ASN A 69 4.00 -10.73 -19.67
CA ASN A 69 4.81 -11.56 -18.78
C ASN A 69 5.83 -10.70 -18.05
N GLU A 70 6.49 -9.79 -18.77
CA GLU A 70 7.44 -8.84 -18.20
C GLU A 70 6.77 -7.90 -17.19
N LEU A 71 5.57 -7.38 -17.50
CA LEU A 71 4.83 -6.52 -16.57
C LEU A 71 4.48 -7.23 -15.26
N ILE A 72 3.97 -8.46 -15.36
CA ILE A 72 3.65 -9.28 -14.18
C ILE A 72 4.92 -9.63 -13.40
N ASN A 73 6.01 -9.96 -14.11
CA ASN A 73 7.29 -10.23 -13.49
C ASN A 73 7.79 -9.03 -12.67
N LYS A 74 7.78 -7.84 -13.27
CA LYS A 74 8.17 -6.59 -12.61
C LYS A 74 7.26 -6.28 -11.42
N LEU A 75 5.94 -6.46 -11.56
CA LEU A 75 5.01 -6.22 -10.46
C LEU A 75 5.26 -7.15 -9.25
N PHE A 76 5.50 -8.44 -9.48
CA PHE A 76 5.77 -9.40 -8.41
C PHE A 76 7.17 -9.30 -7.79
N HIS A 77 8.10 -8.56 -8.41
CA HIS A 77 9.44 -8.31 -7.84
C HIS A 77 9.59 -6.91 -7.22
N LEU A 78 8.91 -5.91 -7.79
CA LEU A 78 9.09 -4.51 -7.42
C LEU A 78 7.91 -3.97 -6.59
N GLY A 79 6.75 -4.64 -6.64
CA GLY A 79 5.53 -4.17 -6.02
C GLY A 79 4.86 -3.04 -6.79
N ASP A 80 3.92 -2.33 -6.16
CA ASP A 80 3.24 -1.20 -6.78
C ASP A 80 3.47 0.13 -6.02
N LYS A 81 3.66 1.21 -6.78
CA LYS A 81 3.97 2.59 -6.33
C LYS A 81 5.39 2.82 -5.76
N GLY A 82 6.38 2.01 -6.16
CA GLY A 82 7.77 2.11 -5.67
C GLY A 82 8.46 3.47 -5.88
N ASN A 83 8.03 4.24 -6.88
CA ASN A 83 8.62 5.52 -7.34
C ASN A 83 8.53 6.71 -6.40
N TYR A 84 7.91 6.53 -5.26
CA TYR A 84 7.36 7.66 -4.55
C TYR A 84 8.34 8.35 -3.60
N PHE A 85 9.54 7.79 -3.42
CA PHE A 85 10.58 8.34 -2.54
C PHE A 85 11.83 8.78 -3.29
N THR A 86 11.66 9.18 -4.54
CA THR A 86 12.75 9.61 -5.42
C THR A 86 12.83 11.13 -5.38
N LYS A 87 14.03 11.68 -5.18
CA LYS A 87 14.30 13.13 -4.99
C LYS A 87 13.68 14.05 -6.06
N SER A 88 13.40 13.55 -7.26
CA SER A 88 12.90 14.34 -8.39
C SER A 88 11.41 14.71 -8.32
N ASN A 89 10.61 14.11 -7.43
CA ASN A 89 9.16 14.35 -7.34
C ASN A 89 8.71 15.06 -6.05
N TYR A 90 9.62 15.35 -5.12
CA TYR A 90 9.29 16.05 -3.88
C TYR A 90 9.52 17.55 -4.00
N ASP A 91 8.44 18.30 -3.80
CA ASP A 91 8.47 19.68 -3.35
C ASP A 91 8.69 19.75 -1.81
N ASP A 92 8.74 18.61 -1.11
CA ASP A 92 8.77 18.53 0.35
C ASP A 92 9.90 17.62 0.85
N ASN A 93 10.82 18.16 1.65
CA ASN A 93 12.02 17.49 2.17
C ASN A 93 11.74 16.32 3.16
N ILE A 94 11.00 15.28 2.75
CA ILE A 94 10.76 14.05 3.52
C ILE A 94 11.81 13.02 3.10
N GLU A 95 12.70 12.63 4.01
CA GLU A 95 13.87 11.83 3.66
C GLU A 95 13.60 10.33 3.61
N SER A 96 12.61 9.84 4.36
CA SER A 96 12.22 8.43 4.44
C SER A 96 10.76 8.25 4.89
N ILE A 97 10.24 7.01 4.75
CA ILE A 97 8.90 6.63 5.23
C ILE A 97 8.72 6.78 6.75
N ASN A 98 9.85 6.73 7.48
CA ASN A 98 9.91 6.81 8.92
C ASN A 98 10.49 8.15 9.39
N ASP A 99 10.59 9.14 8.50
CA ASP A 99 11.05 10.47 8.83
C ASP A 99 10.11 11.12 9.86
N ILE A 100 10.69 11.46 11.01
CA ILE A 100 10.06 12.13 12.15
C ILE A 100 10.82 13.41 12.51
N SER A 101 11.56 13.96 11.55
CA SER A 101 12.21 15.25 11.69
C SER A 101 11.18 16.35 11.95
N GLU A 102 11.61 17.41 12.59
CA GLU A 102 10.76 18.59 12.81
C GLU A 102 10.23 19.16 11.48
N ASN A 103 11.02 19.06 10.42
CA ASN A 103 10.63 19.51 9.08
C ASN A 103 9.39 18.77 8.56
N VAL A 104 9.30 17.44 8.73
CA VAL A 104 8.10 16.67 8.37
C VAL A 104 6.85 17.20 9.07
N PHE A 105 6.95 17.47 10.37
CA PHE A 105 5.83 18.01 11.14
C PHE A 105 5.48 19.45 10.73
N ALA A 106 6.48 20.25 10.34
CA ALA A 106 6.24 21.58 9.79
C ALA A 106 5.46 21.51 8.47
N ILE A 107 5.84 20.59 7.57
CA ILE A 107 5.14 20.33 6.30
C ILE A 107 3.70 19.88 6.56
N ILE A 108 3.49 18.93 7.48
CA ILE A 108 2.15 18.46 7.85
C ILE A 108 1.29 19.64 8.30
N PHE A 109 1.81 20.48 9.20
CA PHE A 109 1.07 21.64 9.68
C PHE A 109 0.72 22.59 8.53
N ASP A 110 1.68 22.93 7.69
CA ASP A 110 1.47 23.88 6.58
C ASP A 110 0.46 23.35 5.55
N LYS A 111 0.52 22.06 5.21
CA LYS A 111 -0.45 21.42 4.30
C LYS A 111 -1.85 21.41 4.89
N ILE A 112 -2.01 21.07 6.17
CA ILE A 112 -3.33 21.10 6.81
C ILE A 112 -3.83 22.53 6.91
N PHE A 113 -2.99 23.50 7.31
CA PHE A 113 -3.33 24.93 7.32
C PHE A 113 -3.88 25.37 5.96
N GLN A 114 -3.17 25.06 4.86
CA GLN A 114 -3.61 25.40 3.51
C GLN A 114 -4.96 24.76 3.14
N LEU A 115 -5.18 23.49 3.50
CA LEU A 115 -6.46 22.82 3.26
C LEU A 115 -7.61 23.46 4.07
N GLN A 116 -7.39 23.78 5.35
CA GLN A 116 -8.41 24.37 6.22
C GLN A 116 -8.82 25.78 5.81
N VAL A 117 -7.89 26.56 5.26
CA VAL A 117 -8.20 27.87 4.67
C VAL A 117 -9.19 27.75 3.50
N THR A 118 -9.21 26.59 2.82
CA THR A 118 -10.08 26.35 1.66
C THR A 118 -11.34 25.54 1.96
N ASN A 119 -11.52 25.01 3.19
CA ASN A 119 -12.61 24.10 3.51
C ASN A 119 -13.49 24.57 4.70
N ASN A 120 -14.80 24.33 4.62
CA ASN A 120 -15.79 24.91 5.53
C ASN A 120 -16.16 24.03 6.74
N ALA A 121 -15.37 23.01 7.08
CA ALA A 121 -15.68 22.11 8.20
C ALA A 121 -15.43 22.79 9.57
N ASN A 122 -16.42 22.75 10.48
CA ASN A 122 -16.32 23.30 11.84
C ASN A 122 -15.92 22.21 12.85
N ASP A 123 -14.65 21.81 12.85
CA ASP A 123 -14.13 20.83 13.82
C ASP A 123 -12.86 21.34 14.53
N SER A 124 -12.39 20.54 15.50
CA SER A 124 -11.18 20.86 16.27
C SER A 124 -9.93 21.03 15.40
N MET A 125 -9.89 20.39 14.22
CA MET A 125 -8.80 20.52 13.27
C MET A 125 -8.78 21.91 12.67
N LYS A 126 -9.92 22.43 12.21
CA LYS A 126 -9.98 23.78 11.65
C LYS A 126 -9.56 24.83 12.68
N ILE A 127 -10.08 24.77 13.90
CA ILE A 127 -9.76 25.75 14.95
C ILE A 127 -8.25 25.79 15.21
N TYR A 128 -7.63 24.62 15.34
CA TYR A 128 -6.20 24.52 15.67
C TYR A 128 -5.32 24.89 14.47
N PHE A 129 -5.56 24.29 13.31
CA PHE A 129 -4.69 24.45 12.13
C PHE A 129 -4.98 25.71 11.32
N SER A 130 -5.99 26.54 11.64
CA SER A 130 -6.19 27.83 10.96
C SER A 130 -5.40 28.98 11.59
N ASP A 131 -4.79 28.78 12.76
CA ASP A 131 -3.92 29.77 13.39
C ASP A 131 -2.45 29.39 13.16
N LYS A 132 -1.73 30.21 12.38
CA LYS A 132 -0.32 29.99 12.07
C LYS A 132 0.57 29.98 13.33
N ASN A 133 0.17 30.65 14.41
CA ASN A 133 0.91 30.64 15.68
C ASN A 133 0.88 29.26 16.35
N ASN A 134 -0.15 28.44 16.10
CA ASN A 134 -0.22 27.08 16.61
C ASN A 134 0.86 26.16 16.01
N LYS A 135 1.52 26.56 14.91
CA LYS A 135 2.65 25.81 14.35
C LYS A 135 3.78 25.66 15.36
N ILE A 136 4.12 26.73 16.08
CA ILE A 136 5.20 26.69 17.09
C ILE A 136 4.85 25.70 18.19
N LEU A 137 3.63 25.80 18.72
CA LEU A 137 3.12 24.88 19.75
C LEU A 137 3.05 23.43 19.28
N PHE A 138 2.68 23.21 18.01
CA PHE A 138 2.64 21.88 17.40
C PHE A 138 4.04 21.26 17.34
N LEU A 139 5.03 22.00 16.85
CA LEU A 139 6.42 21.53 16.75
C LEU A 139 7.05 21.31 18.14
N GLU A 140 6.79 22.19 19.10
CA GLU A 140 7.23 22.02 20.49
C GLU A 140 6.65 20.75 21.12
N LYS A 141 5.37 20.46 20.88
CA LYS A 141 4.77 19.19 21.30
C LYS A 141 5.54 18.03 20.69
N MET A 142 5.77 18.04 19.37
CA MET A 142 6.47 16.96 18.68
C MET A 142 7.86 16.73 19.24
N ARG A 143 8.65 17.77 19.51
CA ARG A 143 10.01 17.63 20.09
C ARG A 143 10.04 16.80 21.37
N ASN A 144 9.01 16.94 22.22
CA ASN A 144 8.93 16.32 23.53
C ASN A 144 8.38 14.88 23.54
N LEU A 145 7.97 14.35 22.39
CA LEU A 145 7.44 12.98 22.27
C LEU A 145 8.53 11.97 21.96
N ASP A 146 8.28 10.72 22.36
CA ASP A 146 9.10 9.60 21.92
C ASP A 146 8.89 9.30 20.41
N ASN A 147 9.82 8.55 19.82
CA ASN A 147 9.79 8.27 18.39
C ASN A 147 8.55 7.47 17.96
N LYS A 148 8.03 6.58 18.82
CA LYS A 148 6.85 5.78 18.51
C LYS A 148 5.62 6.68 18.45
N GLU A 149 5.44 7.56 19.42
CA GLU A 149 4.35 8.55 19.44
C GLU A 149 4.43 9.50 18.24
N LYS A 150 5.64 9.99 17.90
CA LYS A 150 5.88 10.80 16.70
C LYS A 150 5.42 10.09 15.43
N ILE A 151 5.82 8.83 15.22
CA ILE A 151 5.40 8.03 14.06
C ILE A 151 3.87 7.92 14.01
N ARG A 152 3.20 7.60 15.12
CA ARG A 152 1.73 7.45 15.12
C ARG A 152 1.00 8.74 14.83
N ILE A 153 1.44 9.86 15.41
CA ILE A 153 0.82 11.17 15.17
C ILE A 153 1.09 11.65 13.75
N ARG A 154 2.31 11.43 13.24
CA ARG A 154 2.66 11.72 11.84
C ARG A 154 1.76 10.94 10.89
N ASP A 155 1.65 9.63 11.08
CA ASP A 155 0.86 8.78 10.19
C ASP A 155 -0.64 9.16 10.24
N TYR A 156 -1.16 9.52 11.42
CA TYR A 156 -2.53 10.02 11.59
C TYR A 156 -2.82 11.27 10.74
N TYR A 157 -1.92 12.25 10.76
CA TYR A 157 -2.11 13.48 10.00
C TYR A 157 -1.80 13.31 8.51
N PHE A 158 -0.85 12.44 8.15
CA PHE A 158 -0.65 12.13 6.75
C PHE A 158 -1.82 11.34 6.16
N SER A 159 -2.48 10.46 6.91
CA SER A 159 -3.68 9.79 6.40
C SER A 159 -4.81 10.79 6.17
N TYR A 160 -4.98 11.78 7.06
CA TYR A 160 -5.88 12.90 6.83
C TYR A 160 -5.56 13.67 5.54
N LEU A 161 -4.29 14.03 5.34
CA LEU A 161 -3.82 14.73 4.13
C LEU A 161 -3.97 13.90 2.86
N HIS A 162 -3.78 12.59 2.96
CA HIS A 162 -3.96 11.64 1.86
C HIS A 162 -5.41 11.63 1.39
N ILE A 163 -6.34 11.49 2.34
CA ILE A 163 -7.78 11.44 2.07
C ILE A 163 -8.32 12.79 1.57
N MET A 164 -7.97 13.89 2.26
CA MET A 164 -8.51 15.21 1.93
C MET A 164 -7.97 15.81 0.63
N ALA A 165 -6.85 15.31 0.15
CA ALA A 165 -6.25 15.78 -1.09
C ALA A 165 -6.25 14.68 -2.16
N ALA A 166 -7.14 13.70 -2.12
CA ALA A 166 -7.19 12.57 -3.07
C ALA A 166 -7.03 12.99 -4.55
N ASP A 167 -7.66 14.10 -4.96
CA ASP A 167 -7.55 14.63 -6.34
C ASP A 167 -6.28 15.45 -6.63
N ARG A 168 -5.56 15.89 -5.58
CA ARG A 168 -4.44 16.85 -5.66
C ARG A 168 -3.10 16.27 -5.21
N ASN A 169 -3.10 15.17 -4.47
CA ASN A 169 -1.92 14.62 -3.81
C ASN A 169 -1.31 13.51 -4.65
N LYS A 170 -0.80 13.90 -5.83
CA LYS A 170 0.13 13.06 -6.61
C LYS A 170 1.40 12.69 -5.83
N ASN A 171 1.60 13.24 -4.62
CA ASN A 171 2.72 13.05 -3.68
C ASN A 171 2.32 12.59 -2.24
N SER A 172 1.25 11.81 -2.05
CA SER A 172 0.95 11.10 -0.78
C SER A 172 1.83 9.86 -0.49
N ILE A 173 2.39 9.80 0.73
CA ILE A 173 3.15 8.65 1.25
C ILE A 173 2.31 7.37 1.45
N PHE A 174 1.01 7.39 1.15
CA PHE A 174 0.13 6.23 1.25
C PHE A 174 -0.31 5.73 -0.13
N VAL A 175 -0.57 4.43 -0.23
CA VAL A 175 -1.25 3.78 -1.35
C VAL A 175 -2.68 3.48 -0.94
N SER A 176 -3.66 4.02 -1.66
CA SER A 176 -5.07 3.71 -1.42
C SER A 176 -5.37 2.27 -1.86
N THR A 177 -5.93 1.49 -0.97
CA THR A 177 -6.51 0.17 -1.26
C THR A 177 -7.91 0.12 -0.66
N SER A 178 -8.75 -0.83 -1.06
CA SER A 178 -10.08 -1.02 -0.46
C SER A 178 -10.25 -2.46 0.01
N LYS A 179 -11.11 -2.67 1.02
CA LYS A 179 -11.59 -4.01 1.38
C LYS A 179 -12.65 -4.53 0.41
N ASP A 180 -13.22 -3.65 -0.41
CA ASP A 180 -14.19 -3.99 -1.44
C ASP A 180 -13.49 -4.05 -2.80
N ILE A 181 -13.65 -5.20 -3.46
CA ILE A 181 -13.08 -5.42 -4.80
C ILE A 181 -13.79 -4.59 -5.86
N ASP A 182 -15.08 -4.32 -5.72
CA ASP A 182 -15.85 -3.57 -6.70
C ASP A 182 -15.40 -2.10 -6.69
N VAL A 183 -15.08 -1.56 -5.50
CA VAL A 183 -14.44 -0.25 -5.35
C VAL A 183 -13.07 -0.23 -6.05
N ALA A 184 -12.24 -1.26 -5.84
CA ALA A 184 -10.96 -1.35 -6.54
C ALA A 184 -11.13 -1.46 -8.07
N MET A 185 -12.12 -2.21 -8.56
CA MET A 185 -12.42 -2.32 -9.98
C MET A 185 -12.87 -0.97 -10.56
N HIS A 186 -13.69 -0.21 -9.84
CA HIS A 186 -14.08 1.14 -10.24
C HIS A 186 -12.85 2.05 -10.43
N TYR A 187 -11.91 2.03 -9.49
CA TYR A 187 -10.67 2.82 -9.57
C TYR A 187 -9.71 2.38 -10.68
N ALA A 188 -9.78 1.13 -11.15
CA ALA A 188 -8.99 0.65 -12.28
C ALA A 188 -9.46 1.24 -13.64
N GLY A 189 -10.67 1.81 -13.67
CA GLY A 189 -11.31 2.44 -14.84
C GLY A 189 -12.34 1.54 -15.52
N ASP A 190 -13.13 2.09 -16.43
CA ASP A 190 -14.34 1.42 -16.95
C ASP A 190 -14.06 0.31 -17.99
N ALA A 191 -12.91 0.37 -18.68
CA ALA A 191 -12.55 -0.61 -19.70
C ALA A 191 -11.90 -1.85 -19.06
N GLU A 192 -12.67 -2.94 -18.97
CA GLU A 192 -12.26 -4.20 -18.33
C GLU A 192 -10.88 -4.68 -18.80
N GLU A 193 -10.59 -4.63 -20.10
CA GLU A 193 -9.33 -5.08 -20.69
C GLU A 193 -8.08 -4.31 -20.21
N ASN A 194 -8.31 -3.14 -19.60
CA ASN A 194 -7.27 -2.28 -19.04
C ASN A 194 -7.23 -2.30 -17.51
N GLN A 195 -8.07 -3.10 -16.85
CA GLN A 195 -8.07 -3.21 -15.40
C GLN A 195 -7.01 -4.20 -14.91
N ILE A 196 -6.24 -3.78 -13.90
CA ILE A 196 -5.38 -4.65 -13.10
C ILE A 196 -5.87 -4.55 -11.66
N ILE A 197 -6.25 -5.69 -11.06
CA ILE A 197 -6.67 -5.72 -9.65
C ILE A 197 -5.68 -6.54 -8.85
N LEU A 198 -4.92 -5.89 -7.97
CA LEU A 198 -4.00 -6.57 -7.09
C LEU A 198 -4.74 -7.10 -5.87
N TYR A 199 -4.45 -8.35 -5.50
CA TYR A 199 -4.87 -8.95 -4.25
C TYR A 199 -3.71 -8.84 -3.28
N TYR A 200 -3.92 -8.13 -2.18
CA TYR A 200 -2.88 -7.78 -1.23
C TYR A 200 -3.30 -8.14 0.18
N PHE A 201 -2.43 -8.78 0.95
CA PHE A 201 -2.73 -9.14 2.34
C PHE A 201 -1.81 -8.43 3.31
N ILE A 202 -2.37 -7.91 4.41
CA ILE A 202 -1.64 -7.16 5.41
C ILE A 202 -1.65 -7.97 6.70
N PRO A 203 -0.51 -8.48 7.19
CA PRO A 203 -0.46 -9.20 8.46
C PRO A 203 -0.57 -8.24 9.65
N LYS A 204 -1.00 -8.76 10.80
CA LYS A 204 -0.90 -8.02 12.07
C LYS A 204 0.56 -7.84 12.50
N PRO A 205 0.88 -6.72 13.18
CA PRO A 205 -0.01 -5.62 13.55
C PRO A 205 -0.23 -4.61 12.40
N TYR A 206 -1.49 -4.40 11.99
CA TYR A 206 -1.81 -3.59 10.82
C TYR A 206 -1.29 -2.15 10.89
N ILE A 207 -1.23 -1.57 12.08
CA ILE A 207 -0.82 -0.17 12.30
C ILE A 207 0.61 0.14 11.80
N ASP A 208 1.43 -0.88 11.61
CA ASP A 208 2.79 -0.74 11.09
C ASP A 208 2.81 -0.58 9.57
N LEU A 209 1.84 -1.17 8.86
CA LEU A 209 1.77 -1.17 7.40
C LEU A 209 0.61 -0.35 6.82
N ALA A 210 -0.46 -0.10 7.57
CA ALA A 210 -1.66 0.53 7.04
C ALA A 210 -2.47 1.31 8.06
N ILE A 211 -3.28 2.25 7.56
CA ILE A 211 -4.29 3.00 8.31
C ILE A 211 -5.65 2.75 7.68
N TYR A 212 -6.65 2.46 8.52
CA TYR A 212 -8.04 2.30 8.14
C TYR A 212 -8.95 2.49 9.35
N GLY A 213 -10.25 2.65 9.14
CA GLY A 213 -11.19 3.08 10.20
C GLY A 213 -11.05 2.36 11.55
N LYS A 214 -10.78 1.05 11.59
CA LYS A 214 -10.64 0.31 12.87
C LYS A 214 -9.36 0.68 13.64
N ASN A 215 -8.23 0.91 12.98
CA ASN A 215 -6.98 1.26 13.65
C ASN A 215 -6.72 2.77 13.72
N GLU A 216 -7.46 3.57 12.94
CA GLU A 216 -7.45 5.03 13.04
C GLU A 216 -7.84 5.49 14.44
N HIS A 217 -8.80 4.80 15.09
CA HIS A 217 -9.14 5.07 16.49
C HIS A 217 -7.92 4.98 17.41
N HIS A 218 -7.05 3.98 17.23
CA HIS A 218 -5.82 3.86 18.02
C HIS A 218 -4.86 5.03 17.79
N LEU A 219 -4.74 5.51 16.55
CA LEU A 219 -3.93 6.69 16.22
C LEU A 219 -4.54 7.97 16.82
N LYS A 220 -5.86 8.09 16.78
CA LYS A 220 -6.62 9.19 17.38
C LYS A 220 -6.37 9.30 18.89
N GLU A 221 -6.20 8.18 19.60
CA GLU A 221 -5.85 8.18 21.02
C GLU A 221 -4.46 8.78 21.29
N TYR A 222 -3.47 8.58 20.41
CA TYR A 222 -2.17 9.25 20.52
C TYR A 222 -2.31 10.77 20.40
N CYS A 223 -3.16 11.25 19.48
CA CYS A 223 -3.44 12.68 19.34
C CYS A 223 -4.15 13.24 20.58
N LYS A 224 -5.22 12.58 21.04
CA LYS A 224 -5.97 13.00 22.24
C LYS A 224 -5.10 13.04 23.49
N LYS A 225 -4.30 12.00 23.74
CA LYS A 225 -3.34 11.94 24.86
C LYS A 225 -2.41 13.16 24.88
N ASN A 226 -1.98 13.61 23.71
CA ASN A 226 -1.07 14.74 23.54
C ASN A 226 -1.77 16.09 23.36
N LYS A 227 -3.10 16.14 23.58
CA LYS A 227 -3.95 17.33 23.42
C LYS A 227 -3.77 17.96 22.04
N LEU A 228 -3.75 17.11 21.02
CA LEU A 228 -3.71 17.50 19.62
C LEU A 228 -5.10 17.36 19.00
N PRO A 229 -5.44 18.18 18.00
CA PRO A 229 -6.73 18.08 17.32
C PRO A 229 -6.90 16.74 16.61
N VAL A 230 -8.14 16.34 16.40
CA VAL A 230 -8.51 15.09 15.75
C VAL A 230 -9.61 15.34 14.74
N TYR A 231 -9.54 14.68 13.58
CA TYR A 231 -10.58 14.69 12.55
C TYR A 231 -11.62 13.60 12.81
N ASN A 232 -12.77 13.74 12.14
CA ASN A 232 -13.81 12.72 12.04
C ASN A 232 -13.55 11.86 10.82
N VAL A 233 -13.96 10.59 10.84
CA VAL A 233 -13.75 9.67 9.71
C VAL A 233 -14.30 10.29 8.43
N LEU A 234 -13.48 10.28 7.39
CA LEU A 234 -13.80 10.82 6.06
C LEU A 234 -14.00 9.63 5.12
N TYR A 235 -15.05 9.68 4.28
CA TYR A 235 -15.41 8.65 3.30
C TYR A 235 -15.58 7.24 3.90
N GLU A 236 -16.50 7.08 4.85
CA GLU A 236 -16.82 5.77 5.46
C GLU A 236 -17.23 4.71 4.43
N ASP A 237 -17.84 5.12 3.31
CA ASP A 237 -18.40 4.24 2.29
C ASP A 237 -17.34 3.59 1.36
N GLU A 238 -16.12 4.13 1.28
CA GLU A 238 -15.08 3.60 0.37
C GLU A 238 -14.31 2.41 0.94
N ASP A 239 -14.55 2.11 2.22
CA ASP A 239 -13.91 1.04 2.97
C ASP A 239 -12.37 1.06 2.90
N GLU A 240 -11.81 2.27 2.71
CA GLU A 240 -10.40 2.51 2.37
C GLU A 240 -9.45 1.94 3.45
N VAL A 241 -8.36 1.37 2.94
CA VAL A 241 -7.17 1.02 3.70
C VAL A 241 -5.98 1.70 3.04
N SER A 242 -5.44 2.71 3.71
CA SER A 242 -4.26 3.45 3.25
C SER A 242 -3.00 2.70 3.66
N VAL A 243 -2.37 1.98 2.72
CA VAL A 243 -1.11 1.24 2.94
C VAL A 243 0.07 2.20 2.89
N LYS A 244 1.01 2.09 3.83
CA LYS A 244 2.17 2.97 3.90
C LYS A 244 3.14 2.69 2.76
N ALA A 245 3.62 3.76 2.15
CA ALA A 245 4.68 3.83 1.16
C ALA A 245 4.39 3.14 -0.19
N VAL A 246 4.34 1.82 -0.19
CA VAL A 246 4.34 0.96 -1.39
C VAL A 246 3.58 -0.33 -1.09
N LEU A 247 3.01 -0.96 -2.10
CA LEU A 247 2.54 -2.34 -1.98
C LEU A 247 3.72 -3.28 -2.19
N PHE A 248 4.34 -3.72 -1.09
CA PHE A 248 5.49 -4.63 -1.15
C PHE A 248 5.16 -5.96 -1.84
N PRO A 249 6.04 -6.48 -2.71
CA PRO A 249 5.78 -7.71 -3.47
C PRO A 249 5.53 -8.93 -2.57
N HIS A 250 6.15 -8.96 -1.38
CA HIS A 250 5.97 -9.95 -0.32
C HIS A 250 4.53 -10.17 0.10
N TYR A 251 3.66 -9.20 -0.13
CA TYR A 251 2.27 -9.21 0.35
C TYR A 251 1.27 -9.23 -0.81
N ILE A 252 1.74 -9.32 -2.06
CA ILE A 252 0.91 -9.49 -3.25
C ILE A 252 0.64 -10.98 -3.46
N LEU A 253 -0.60 -11.41 -3.25
CA LEU A 253 -1.04 -12.79 -3.49
C LEU A 253 -1.10 -13.12 -4.98
N GLY A 254 -1.54 -12.17 -5.78
CA GLY A 254 -1.74 -12.31 -7.21
C GLY A 254 -2.46 -11.10 -7.78
N VAL A 255 -2.74 -11.15 -9.08
CA VAL A 255 -3.46 -10.09 -9.78
C VAL A 255 -4.53 -10.65 -10.70
N ILE A 256 -5.64 -9.93 -10.80
CA ILE A 256 -6.59 -10.12 -11.88
C ILE A 256 -6.10 -9.37 -13.11
N PHE A 257 -6.15 -10.07 -14.24
CA PHE A 257 -5.83 -9.53 -15.55
C PHE A 257 -6.77 -10.12 -16.61
N TYR A 258 -7.05 -9.39 -17.69
CA TYR A 258 -7.80 -9.91 -18.82
C TYR A 258 -6.85 -10.39 -19.94
N ILE A 259 -6.91 -11.68 -20.26
CA ILE A 259 -6.11 -12.31 -21.33
C ILE A 259 -7.10 -12.88 -22.34
N ASP A 260 -7.00 -12.44 -23.60
CA ASP A 260 -7.93 -12.83 -24.67
C ASP A 260 -9.41 -12.67 -24.27
N GLN A 261 -9.73 -11.52 -23.65
CA GLN A 261 -11.06 -11.18 -23.11
C GLN A 261 -11.55 -12.11 -21.98
N LYS A 262 -10.67 -12.92 -21.40
CA LYS A 262 -10.98 -13.76 -20.24
C LYS A 262 -10.32 -13.22 -18.98
N LYS A 263 -11.15 -12.95 -17.99
CA LYS A 263 -10.70 -12.60 -16.64
C LYS A 263 -9.94 -13.77 -16.03
N SER A 264 -8.65 -13.57 -15.79
CA SER A 264 -7.73 -14.56 -15.23
C SER A 264 -7.15 -14.06 -13.92
N PHE A 265 -6.90 -14.97 -12.98
CA PHE A 265 -6.12 -14.68 -11.78
C PHE A 265 -4.72 -15.24 -11.95
N ILE A 266 -3.73 -14.34 -11.99
CA ILE A 266 -2.33 -14.70 -12.07
C ILE A 266 -1.78 -14.69 -10.65
N ILE A 267 -1.49 -15.88 -10.13
CA ILE A 267 -0.99 -16.09 -8.78
C ILE A 267 0.49 -15.68 -8.74
N ASN A 268 0.89 -15.05 -7.64
CA ASN A 268 2.30 -14.74 -7.40
C ASN A 268 3.09 -16.06 -7.26
N PRO A 269 4.06 -16.35 -8.14
CA PRO A 269 4.75 -17.64 -8.17
C PRO A 269 5.53 -17.93 -6.89
N TYR A 270 5.95 -16.90 -6.14
CA TYR A 270 6.61 -17.05 -4.85
C TYR A 270 5.74 -17.74 -3.80
N LEU A 271 4.41 -17.79 -4.02
CA LEU A 271 3.51 -18.59 -3.20
C LEU A 271 3.92 -20.07 -3.17
N PHE A 272 4.39 -20.60 -4.30
CA PHE A 272 4.72 -22.02 -4.45
C PHE A 272 6.07 -22.41 -3.84
N HIS A 273 6.87 -21.44 -3.41
CA HIS A 273 8.12 -21.68 -2.70
C HIS A 273 7.90 -22.00 -1.21
N MET A 274 6.67 -21.88 -0.71
CA MET A 274 6.31 -21.98 0.71
C MET A 274 5.89 -23.38 1.16
N LYS A 275 6.26 -24.44 0.42
CA LYS A 275 5.70 -25.81 0.53
C LYS A 275 5.51 -26.33 1.96
N ASP A 276 6.47 -26.06 2.84
CA ASP A 276 6.52 -26.64 4.19
C ASP A 276 6.08 -25.69 5.32
N ASN A 277 5.94 -24.38 5.07
CA ASN A 277 5.81 -23.35 6.12
C ASN A 277 4.77 -22.25 5.83
N LEU A 278 3.69 -22.58 5.13
CA LEU A 278 2.64 -21.63 4.72
C LEU A 278 2.17 -20.66 5.84
N ASN A 279 1.95 -21.15 7.06
CA ASN A 279 1.50 -20.33 8.19
C ASN A 279 2.54 -19.26 8.62
N ILE A 280 3.83 -19.56 8.51
CA ILE A 280 4.91 -18.63 8.90
C ILE A 280 5.00 -17.52 7.86
N HIS A 281 4.95 -17.88 6.59
CA HIS A 281 5.11 -16.93 5.50
C HIS A 281 3.93 -15.98 5.31
N ILE A 282 2.72 -16.31 5.76
CA ILE A 282 1.61 -15.34 5.75
C ILE A 282 1.88 -14.17 6.72
N LYS A 283 2.63 -14.42 7.80
CA LYS A 283 3.03 -13.35 8.73
C LYS A 283 4.20 -12.53 8.20
N ASP A 284 5.19 -13.19 7.63
CA ASP A 284 6.46 -12.55 7.25
C ASP A 284 6.45 -12.05 5.79
N GLY A 285 5.51 -12.52 4.97
CA GLY A 285 5.40 -12.29 3.54
C GLY A 285 5.97 -13.43 2.70
N LEU A 286 5.62 -13.41 1.41
CA LEU A 286 6.15 -14.31 0.38
C LEU A 286 7.67 -14.12 0.26
N PRO A 287 8.46 -15.19 0.11
CA PRO A 287 9.92 -15.09 0.02
C PRO A 287 10.35 -14.64 -1.39
N ILE A 288 10.27 -13.34 -1.64
CA ILE A 288 10.65 -12.75 -2.93
C ILE A 288 12.17 -12.84 -3.09
N ASP A 289 12.62 -13.35 -4.24
CA ASP A 289 14.03 -13.41 -4.58
C ASP A 289 14.55 -12.01 -4.96
N GLY A 290 15.49 -11.50 -4.16
CA GLY A 290 16.10 -10.19 -4.36
C GLY A 290 17.24 -10.17 -5.38
N GLU A 291 17.72 -11.31 -5.88
CA GLU A 291 18.90 -11.36 -6.76
C GLU A 291 18.72 -10.58 -8.08
N LYS A 292 17.49 -10.55 -8.59
CA LYS A 292 17.14 -9.82 -9.83
C LYS A 292 16.74 -8.36 -9.58
N PHE A 293 16.63 -7.92 -8.33
CA PHE A 293 16.00 -6.65 -7.96
C PHE A 293 16.68 -5.43 -8.62
N GLU A 294 18.00 -5.30 -8.51
CA GLU A 294 18.76 -4.17 -9.09
C GLU A 294 18.61 -4.09 -10.61
N LYS A 295 18.73 -5.22 -11.31
CA LYS A 295 18.57 -5.29 -12.77
C LYS A 295 17.15 -4.92 -13.21
N LEU A 296 16.15 -5.34 -12.44
CA LEU A 296 14.76 -5.03 -12.76
C LEU A 296 14.46 -3.54 -12.60
N ILE A 297 14.96 -2.88 -11.55
CA ILE A 297 14.77 -1.43 -11.36
C ILE A 297 15.36 -0.63 -12.52
N GLN A 298 16.60 -0.93 -12.91
CA GLN A 298 17.29 -0.25 -14.02
C GLN A 298 16.56 -0.39 -15.36
N SER A 299 15.66 -1.37 -15.48
CA SER A 299 14.84 -1.61 -16.68
C SER A 299 13.47 -0.92 -16.65
N THR A 300 13.23 -0.02 -15.71
CA THR A 300 11.95 0.66 -15.50
C THR A 300 12.11 2.18 -15.51
N ASN A 301 11.00 2.92 -15.54
CA ASN A 301 11.01 4.36 -15.29
C ASN A 301 10.98 4.67 -13.78
N LEU A 302 11.42 3.72 -12.95
CA LEU A 302 11.46 3.91 -11.52
C LEU A 302 12.77 4.59 -11.12
N ASN A 303 12.70 5.75 -10.47
CA ASN A 303 13.91 6.48 -10.02
C ASN A 303 14.37 6.02 -8.61
N GLY A 304 13.80 4.92 -8.10
CA GLY A 304 14.03 4.36 -6.78
C GLY A 304 12.85 3.52 -6.29
N VAL A 305 13.13 2.61 -5.36
CA VAL A 305 12.18 1.62 -4.82
C VAL A 305 12.45 1.38 -3.34
N LYS A 306 11.50 0.72 -2.67
CA LYS A 306 11.66 0.30 -1.28
C LYS A 306 11.80 -1.21 -1.20
N LYS A 307 12.79 -1.66 -0.46
CA LYS A 307 12.96 -3.07 -0.10
C LYS A 307 12.50 -3.29 1.33
N TYR A 308 11.78 -4.38 1.56
CA TYR A 308 11.37 -4.81 2.89
C TYR A 308 12.41 -5.78 3.45
N ASN A 309 12.86 -5.57 4.68
CA ASN A 309 13.92 -6.35 5.31
C ASN A 309 13.41 -7.48 6.21
N TYR A 310 12.10 -7.79 6.17
CA TYR A 310 11.45 -8.85 6.98
C TYR A 310 11.53 -8.68 8.51
N ASP A 311 12.17 -7.62 8.99
CA ASP A 311 12.27 -7.21 10.40
C ASP A 311 11.41 -5.97 10.71
N ASN A 312 10.42 -5.68 9.86
CA ASN A 312 9.65 -4.44 9.84
C ASN A 312 10.47 -3.17 9.54
N THR A 313 11.70 -3.31 9.04
CA THR A 313 12.47 -2.20 8.47
C THR A 313 12.42 -2.21 6.96
N PHE A 314 12.72 -1.04 6.41
CA PHE A 314 12.65 -0.79 4.98
C PHE A 314 13.92 -0.08 4.55
N GLU A 315 14.44 -0.49 3.40
CA GLU A 315 15.61 0.12 2.77
C GLU A 315 15.18 0.95 1.56
N ASP A 316 15.78 2.13 1.46
CA ASP A 316 15.62 3.04 0.34
C ASP A 316 16.69 2.73 -0.71
N ILE A 317 16.28 2.13 -1.83
CA ILE A 317 17.19 1.88 -2.95
C ILE A 317 16.91 2.94 -4.02
N ARG A 318 17.96 3.66 -4.42
CA ARG A 318 17.91 4.79 -5.35
C ARG A 318 18.91 4.53 -6.48
N ASP A 319 18.51 4.83 -7.71
CA ASP A 319 19.40 4.84 -8.88
C ASP A 319 20.31 6.08 -8.89
#